data_AF-A0A516P459-F1
#
_entry.id   AF-A0A516P459-F1
#
_cell.length_a   1.000
_cell.length_b   1.000
_cell.length_c   1.000
_cell.angle_alpha   90.00
_cell.angle_beta   90.00
_cell.angle_gamma   90.00
#
_symmetry.space_group_name_H-M   'P 1'
#
loop_
_entity.id
_entity.type
_entity.pdbx_description
1 polymer ?
#
loop_
_entity_poly.entity_id
_entity_poly.type
_entity_poly.pdbx_seq_one_letter_code
_entity_poly.pdbx_strand_id
1 'polypeptide(L)'
;MNKNLIFSIFLMMVGCTFFSAQENYKTLVHKGNQQFNAKNYESSSSKYMEAIKQNDKDFMAHYNLGNSLYKRKMYEEAKAEYEKAEQLSKTFPDKSAALYNLGNSYMQEEDSKKAAELYKQALKQDPYNESIRKNYEIAMLKEKEKKEQKKQQGKSGGNGDDKSKDPNQGEDKGDQAKTSGGKGQQNKGDDEGKDPNENSNANSMPKEVENAILNRVGNKERETAKRILNKNSYSTPESNEKDW
;
A
#
# COMPACT_ATOMS: atom_id res chain seq x y z
N MET A 1 3.34 -59.22 44.28
CA MET A 1 2.97 -58.25 43.22
C MET A 1 4.04 -58.32 42.14
N ASN A 2 3.70 -58.70 40.91
CA ASN A 2 4.69 -58.91 39.85
C ASN A 2 5.36 -57.58 39.49
N LYS A 3 6.68 -57.47 39.65
CA LYS A 3 7.44 -56.25 39.35
C LYS A 3 7.25 -55.79 37.90
N ASN A 4 7.07 -56.73 36.97
CA ASN A 4 6.77 -56.46 35.57
C ASN A 4 5.37 -55.84 35.36
N LEU A 5 4.39 -56.21 36.19
CA LEU A 5 3.04 -55.64 36.15
C LEU A 5 3.04 -54.19 36.66
N ILE A 6 3.81 -53.92 37.72
CA ILE A 6 3.97 -52.56 38.27
C ILE A 6 4.67 -51.65 37.25
N PHE A 7 5.71 -52.15 36.57
CA PHE A 7 6.43 -51.41 35.54
C PHE A 7 5.56 -51.12 34.31
N SER A 8 4.76 -52.08 33.84
CA SER A 8 3.81 -51.84 32.74
C SER A 8 2.72 -50.84 33.09
N ILE A 9 2.18 -50.86 34.32
CA ILE A 9 1.19 -49.87 34.77
C ILE A 9 1.82 -48.47 34.86
N PHE A 10 3.06 -48.36 35.32
CA PHE A 10 3.80 -47.10 35.36
C PHE A 10 4.09 -46.55 33.95
N LEU A 11 4.51 -47.40 33.01
CA LEU A 11 4.75 -47.02 31.61
C LEU A 11 3.45 -46.57 30.90
N MET A 12 2.31 -47.21 31.21
CA MET A 12 1.01 -46.84 30.67
C MET A 12 0.49 -45.51 31.25
N MET A 13 0.71 -45.25 32.54
CA MET A 13 0.36 -43.96 33.16
C MET A 13 1.22 -42.80 32.65
N VAL A 14 2.52 -43.01 32.43
CA VAL A 14 3.41 -41.98 31.83
C VAL A 14 3.06 -41.74 30.35
N GLY A 15 2.61 -42.75 29.62
CA GLY A 15 2.13 -42.60 28.24
C GLY A 15 0.85 -41.76 28.12
N CYS A 16 -0.06 -41.84 29.09
CA CYS A 16 -1.32 -41.07 29.10
C CYS A 16 -1.14 -39.59 29.44
N THR A 17 -0.07 -39.19 30.15
CA THR A 17 0.14 -37.78 30.56
C THR A 17 0.74 -36.90 29.47
N PHE A 18 1.22 -37.45 28.34
CA PHE A 18 1.75 -36.66 27.21
C PHE A 18 0.71 -36.35 26.12
N PHE A 19 -0.53 -36.83 26.26
CA PHE A 19 -1.64 -36.39 25.42
C PHE A 19 -2.19 -35.05 25.92
N SER A 20 -1.34 -34.02 25.96
CA SER A 20 -1.81 -32.64 26.17
C SER A 20 -2.80 -32.31 25.06
N ALA A 21 -3.99 -31.82 25.43
CA ALA A 21 -5.06 -31.49 24.50
C ALA A 21 -4.56 -30.45 23.49
N GLN A 22 -4.18 -30.91 22.29
CA GLN A 22 -3.85 -30.02 21.19
C GLN A 22 -5.11 -29.22 20.85
N GLU A 23 -5.03 -27.89 20.97
CA GLU A 23 -6.14 -27.02 20.62
C GLU A 23 -6.47 -27.21 19.13
N ASN A 24 -7.75 -27.31 18.79
CA ASN A 24 -8.12 -27.45 17.37
C ASN A 24 -7.86 -26.14 16.60
N TYR A 25 -7.70 -26.27 15.29
CA TYR A 25 -7.45 -25.17 14.35
C TYR A 25 -8.36 -23.95 14.57
N LYS A 26 -9.68 -24.15 14.70
CA LYS A 26 -10.65 -23.06 14.84
C LYS A 26 -10.43 -22.27 16.13
N THR A 27 -10.14 -22.96 17.23
CA THR A 27 -9.82 -22.34 18.52
C THR A 27 -8.54 -21.51 18.42
N LEU A 28 -7.52 -22.01 17.74
CA LEU A 28 -6.26 -21.28 17.56
C LEU A 28 -6.45 -20.00 16.74
N VAL A 29 -7.18 -20.06 15.63
CA VAL A 29 -7.53 -18.88 14.83
C VAL A 29 -8.35 -17.88 15.66
N HIS A 30 -9.33 -18.35 16.43
CA HIS A 30 -10.14 -17.49 17.29
C HIS A 30 -9.29 -16.75 18.34
N LYS A 31 -8.40 -17.47 19.03
CA LYS A 31 -7.47 -16.87 20.00
C LYS A 31 -6.49 -15.91 19.34
N GLY A 32 -5.99 -16.24 18.15
CA GLY A 32 -5.18 -15.33 17.33
C GLY A 32 -5.93 -14.01 17.07
N ASN A 33 -7.20 -14.09 16.63
CA ASN A 33 -8.03 -12.92 16.39
C ASN A 33 -8.24 -12.09 17.67
N GLN A 34 -8.48 -12.74 18.81
CA GLN A 34 -8.62 -12.06 20.11
C GLN A 34 -7.35 -11.30 20.51
N GLN A 35 -6.18 -11.93 20.37
CA GLN A 35 -4.89 -11.30 20.66
C GLN A 35 -4.60 -10.15 19.68
N PHE A 36 -4.94 -10.31 18.40
CA PHE A 36 -4.80 -9.25 17.40
C PHE A 36 -5.64 -8.01 17.77
N ASN A 37 -6.91 -8.23 18.16
CA ASN A 37 -7.81 -7.16 18.58
C ASN A 37 -7.35 -6.48 19.87
N ALA A 38 -6.74 -7.25 20.78
CA ALA A 38 -6.07 -6.72 21.97
C ALA A 38 -4.72 -6.02 21.66
N LYS A 39 -4.34 -5.89 20.38
CA LYS A 39 -3.06 -5.34 19.90
C LYS A 39 -1.83 -6.10 20.37
N ASN A 40 -2.01 -7.31 20.90
CA ASN A 40 -0.92 -8.21 21.25
C ASN A 40 -0.49 -9.01 20.01
N TYR A 41 0.20 -8.33 19.10
CA TYR A 41 0.55 -8.89 17.79
C TYR A 41 1.56 -10.04 17.86
N GLU A 42 2.42 -10.07 18.89
CA GLU A 42 3.33 -11.18 19.12
C GLU A 42 2.54 -12.47 19.40
N SER A 43 1.69 -12.47 20.44
CA SER A 43 0.89 -13.65 20.78
C SER A 43 -0.10 -14.02 19.69
N SER A 44 -0.65 -13.02 18.99
CA SER A 44 -1.48 -13.24 17.80
C SER A 44 -0.74 -14.04 16.73
N SER A 45 0.48 -13.62 16.38
CA SER A 45 1.31 -14.32 15.39
C SER A 45 1.65 -15.75 15.83
N SER A 46 1.97 -15.98 17.12
CA SER A 46 2.22 -17.32 17.64
C SER A 46 1.00 -18.23 17.47
N LYS A 47 -0.21 -17.74 17.75
CA LYS A 47 -1.44 -18.53 17.61
C LYS A 47 -1.78 -18.86 16.16
N TYR A 48 -1.56 -17.95 15.23
CA TYR A 48 -1.72 -18.28 13.81
C TYR A 48 -0.65 -19.25 13.31
N MET A 49 0.61 -19.15 13.77
CA MET A 49 1.63 -20.15 13.44
C MET A 49 1.26 -21.55 13.96
N GLU A 50 0.70 -21.64 15.17
CA GLU A 50 0.14 -22.90 15.69
C GLU A 50 -1.03 -23.41 14.82
N ALA A 51 -1.91 -22.53 14.34
CA ALA A 51 -3.01 -22.91 13.46
C ALA A 51 -2.52 -23.42 12.09
N ILE A 52 -1.53 -22.76 11.49
CA ILE A 52 -0.91 -23.14 10.21
C ILE A 52 -0.26 -24.52 10.31
N LYS A 53 0.35 -24.88 11.46
CA LYS A 53 0.89 -26.23 11.67
C LYS A 53 -0.18 -27.33 11.59
N GLN A 54 -1.45 -27.01 11.81
CA GLN A 54 -2.56 -27.96 11.70
C GLN A 54 -3.21 -27.95 10.32
N ASN A 55 -3.26 -26.78 9.69
CA ASN A 55 -3.81 -26.62 8.34
C ASN A 55 -3.06 -25.50 7.62
N ASP A 56 -2.11 -25.89 6.78
CA ASP A 56 -1.22 -25.02 6.01
C ASP A 56 -1.85 -24.53 4.69
N LYS A 57 -3.06 -25.00 4.35
CA LYS A 57 -3.78 -24.64 3.12
C LYS A 57 -4.95 -23.70 3.38
N ASP A 58 -5.00 -23.08 4.54
CA ASP A 58 -6.03 -22.12 4.89
C ASP A 58 -5.60 -20.67 4.61
N PHE A 59 -6.36 -20.01 3.75
CA PHE A 59 -6.17 -18.60 3.43
C PHE A 59 -6.14 -17.70 4.67
N MET A 60 -7.11 -17.86 5.58
CA MET A 60 -7.31 -16.93 6.69
C MET A 60 -6.16 -17.01 7.70
N ALA A 61 -5.62 -18.21 7.95
CA ALA A 61 -4.48 -18.35 8.86
C ALA A 61 -3.24 -17.61 8.35
N HIS A 62 -2.88 -17.79 7.07
CA HIS A 62 -1.76 -17.09 6.45
C HIS A 62 -2.00 -15.58 6.36
N TYR A 63 -3.19 -15.16 5.93
CA TYR A 63 -3.56 -13.74 5.85
C TYR A 63 -3.49 -13.03 7.22
N ASN A 64 -4.01 -13.66 8.27
CA ASN A 64 -4.01 -13.08 9.61
C ASN A 64 -2.65 -13.12 10.30
N LEU A 65 -1.82 -14.12 10.00
CA LEU A 65 -0.41 -14.12 10.39
C LEU A 65 0.32 -12.94 9.73
N GLY A 66 0.15 -12.75 8.42
CA GLY A 66 0.69 -11.60 7.69
C GLY A 66 0.27 -10.27 8.32
N ASN A 67 -1.02 -10.11 8.68
CA ASN A 67 -1.52 -8.92 9.37
C ASN A 67 -0.81 -8.68 10.71
N SER A 68 -0.59 -9.73 11.50
CA SER A 68 0.09 -9.64 12.80
C SER A 68 1.55 -9.23 12.62
N LEU A 69 2.25 -9.84 11.67
CA LEU A 69 3.65 -9.54 11.34
C LEU A 69 3.80 -8.11 10.80
N TYR A 70 2.89 -7.67 9.93
CA TYR A 70 2.88 -6.30 9.42
C TYR A 70 2.73 -5.28 10.56
N LYS A 71 1.84 -5.53 11.54
CA LYS A 71 1.68 -4.66 12.72
C LYS A 71 2.92 -4.65 13.62
N ARG A 72 3.71 -5.73 13.61
CA ARG A 72 5.04 -5.80 14.26
C ARG A 72 6.16 -5.18 13.44
N LYS A 73 5.88 -4.63 12.25
CA LYS A 73 6.86 -4.08 11.29
C LYS A 73 7.83 -5.13 10.73
N MET A 74 7.46 -6.41 10.80
CA MET A 74 8.17 -7.54 10.21
C MET A 74 7.68 -7.70 8.76
N TYR A 75 8.08 -6.76 7.91
CA TYR A 75 7.50 -6.62 6.57
C TYR A 75 7.91 -7.75 5.63
N GLU A 76 9.15 -8.23 5.70
CA GLU A 76 9.63 -9.37 4.91
C GLU A 76 8.84 -10.64 5.20
N GLU A 77 8.64 -10.97 6.48
CA GLU A 77 7.86 -12.13 6.90
C GLU A 77 6.38 -11.95 6.57
N ALA A 78 5.85 -10.72 6.71
CA ALA A 78 4.49 -10.42 6.30
C ALA A 78 4.28 -10.63 4.80
N LYS A 79 5.24 -10.23 3.95
CA LYS A 79 5.19 -10.46 2.50
C LYS A 79 5.08 -11.96 2.20
N ALA A 80 5.93 -12.79 2.80
CA ALA A 80 5.91 -14.24 2.58
C ALA A 80 4.55 -14.86 2.94
N GLU A 81 3.93 -14.41 4.03
CA GLU A 81 2.63 -14.92 4.47
C GLU A 81 1.47 -14.40 3.60
N TYR A 82 1.53 -13.14 3.13
CA TYR A 82 0.56 -12.63 2.16
C TYR A 82 0.69 -13.28 0.77
N GLU A 83 1.90 -13.65 0.33
CA GLU A 83 2.11 -14.41 -0.91
C GLU A 83 1.48 -15.79 -0.83
N LYS A 84 1.65 -16.50 0.30
CA LYS A 84 0.94 -17.77 0.55
C LYS A 84 -0.58 -17.56 0.57
N ALA A 85 -1.07 -16.51 1.24
CA ALA A 85 -2.49 -16.19 1.24
C ALA A 85 -3.01 -15.91 -0.19
N GLU A 86 -2.28 -15.16 -1.02
CA GLU A 86 -2.66 -14.94 -2.42
C GLU A 86 -2.78 -16.25 -3.20
N GLN A 87 -1.84 -17.18 -3.04
CA GLN A 87 -1.88 -18.49 -3.69
C GLN A 87 -3.05 -19.37 -3.21
N LEU A 88 -3.42 -19.26 -1.94
CA LEU A 88 -4.51 -20.03 -1.32
C LEU A 88 -5.89 -19.38 -1.48
N SER A 89 -5.96 -18.16 -2.01
CA SER A 89 -7.21 -17.42 -2.19
C SER A 89 -8.19 -18.17 -3.09
N LYS A 90 -9.45 -18.23 -2.68
CA LYS A 90 -10.53 -18.91 -3.44
C LYS A 90 -11.54 -17.96 -4.05
N THR A 91 -11.54 -16.70 -3.60
CA THR A 91 -12.51 -15.70 -4.00
C THR A 91 -11.80 -14.43 -4.49
N PHE A 92 -12.48 -13.64 -5.32
CA PHE A 92 -11.95 -12.35 -5.76
C PHE A 92 -11.64 -11.40 -4.58
N PRO A 93 -12.49 -11.28 -3.53
CA PRO A 93 -12.16 -10.48 -2.35
C PRO A 93 -10.91 -10.95 -1.60
N ASP A 94 -10.77 -12.26 -1.37
CA ASP A 94 -9.59 -12.81 -0.69
C ASP A 94 -8.30 -12.47 -1.43
N LYS A 95 -8.31 -12.69 -2.76
CA LYS A 95 -7.18 -12.39 -3.62
C LYS A 95 -6.86 -10.90 -3.63
N SER A 96 -7.88 -10.04 -3.71
CA SER A 96 -7.74 -8.59 -3.63
C SER A 96 -7.06 -8.16 -2.32
N ALA A 97 -7.54 -8.69 -1.19
CA ALA A 97 -7.03 -8.35 0.14
C ALA A 97 -5.58 -8.78 0.34
N ALA A 98 -5.21 -10.00 -0.07
CA ALA A 98 -3.83 -10.48 0.00
C ALA A 98 -2.88 -9.64 -0.87
N LEU A 99 -3.26 -9.36 -2.13
CA LEU A 99 -2.47 -8.52 -3.03
C LEU A 99 -2.32 -7.09 -2.50
N TYR A 100 -3.38 -6.52 -1.93
CA TYR A 100 -3.35 -5.20 -1.32
C TYR A 100 -2.38 -5.14 -0.13
N ASN A 101 -2.45 -6.09 0.80
CA ASN A 101 -1.56 -6.09 1.96
C ASN A 101 -0.11 -6.48 1.64
N LEU A 102 0.10 -7.30 0.61
CA LEU A 102 1.42 -7.52 0.04
C LEU A 102 1.98 -6.20 -0.51
N GLY A 103 1.17 -5.43 -1.26
CA GLY A 103 1.53 -4.10 -1.74
C GLY A 103 1.83 -3.10 -0.62
N ASN A 104 1.05 -3.12 0.47
CA ASN A 104 1.32 -2.31 1.67
C ASN A 104 2.67 -2.65 2.29
N SER A 105 3.04 -3.92 2.33
CA SER A 105 4.32 -4.38 2.89
C SER A 105 5.50 -3.86 2.06
N TYR A 106 5.42 -3.97 0.72
CA TYR A 106 6.43 -3.37 -0.17
C TYR A 106 6.49 -1.84 -0.07
N MET A 107 5.37 -1.14 0.21
CA MET A 107 5.40 0.31 0.44
C MET A 107 6.19 0.69 1.69
N GLN A 108 6.11 -0.11 2.76
CA GLN A 108 6.84 0.13 4.01
C GLN A 108 8.34 -0.05 3.85
N GLU A 109 8.77 -0.98 2.98
CA GLU A 109 10.17 -1.18 2.58
C GLU A 109 10.61 -0.24 1.44
N GLU A 110 9.76 0.73 1.11
CA GLU A 110 9.96 1.71 0.06
C GLU A 110 10.11 1.18 -1.37
N ASP A 111 9.75 -0.07 -1.66
CA ASP A 111 9.62 -0.56 -3.02
C ASP A 111 8.27 -0.11 -3.61
N SER A 112 8.20 1.19 -3.92
CA SER A 112 7.03 1.84 -4.51
C SER A 112 6.65 1.24 -5.87
N LYS A 113 7.63 0.74 -6.62
CA LYS A 113 7.39 0.12 -7.93
C LYS A 113 6.62 -1.19 -7.76
N LYS A 114 7.12 -2.09 -6.92
CA LYS A 114 6.47 -3.39 -6.69
C LYS A 114 5.11 -3.22 -6.02
N ALA A 115 5.00 -2.29 -5.07
CA ALA A 115 3.72 -1.94 -4.47
C ALA A 115 2.68 -1.50 -5.50
N ALA A 116 3.04 -0.60 -6.43
CA ALA A 116 2.12 -0.15 -7.48
C ALA A 116 1.66 -1.30 -8.39
N GLU A 117 2.55 -2.24 -8.73
CA GLU A 117 2.20 -3.44 -9.50
C GLU A 117 1.18 -4.31 -8.76
N LEU A 118 1.35 -4.50 -7.45
CA LEU A 118 0.46 -5.31 -6.62
C LEU A 118 -0.90 -4.64 -6.39
N TYR A 119 -0.94 -3.34 -6.11
CA TYR A 119 -2.20 -2.61 -6.02
C TYR A 119 -2.97 -2.62 -7.34
N LYS A 120 -2.26 -2.51 -8.48
CA LYS A 120 -2.88 -2.66 -9.79
C LYS A 120 -3.48 -4.05 -9.99
N GLN A 121 -2.83 -5.11 -9.50
CA GLN A 121 -3.39 -6.47 -9.54
C GLN A 121 -4.60 -6.61 -8.61
N ALA A 122 -4.56 -6.02 -7.41
CA ALA A 122 -5.69 -6.01 -6.48
C ALA A 122 -6.91 -5.28 -7.07
N LEU A 123 -6.71 -4.13 -7.73
CA LEU A 123 -7.76 -3.42 -8.46
C LEU A 123 -8.35 -4.19 -9.65
N LYS A 124 -7.67 -5.21 -10.18
CA LYS A 124 -8.28 -6.11 -11.17
C LYS A 124 -9.31 -7.05 -10.53
N GLN A 125 -9.14 -7.36 -9.24
CA GLN A 125 -10.07 -8.21 -8.49
C GLN A 125 -11.22 -7.39 -7.91
N ASP A 126 -10.94 -6.17 -7.44
CA ASP A 126 -11.92 -5.22 -6.90
C ASP A 126 -11.72 -3.82 -7.53
N PRO A 127 -12.32 -3.55 -8.71
CA PRO A 127 -12.10 -2.31 -9.45
C PRO A 127 -12.63 -1.03 -8.77
N TYR A 128 -13.57 -1.17 -7.84
CA TYR A 128 -14.25 -0.05 -7.19
C TYR A 128 -13.67 0.26 -5.81
N ASN A 129 -12.64 -0.46 -5.37
CA ASN A 129 -11.99 -0.20 -4.10
C ASN A 129 -11.22 1.13 -4.10
N GLU A 130 -11.80 2.15 -3.46
CA GLU A 130 -11.19 3.48 -3.37
C GLU A 130 -9.88 3.48 -2.58
N SER A 131 -9.79 2.66 -1.52
CA SER A 131 -8.59 2.56 -0.69
C SER A 131 -7.40 2.01 -1.46
N ILE A 132 -7.61 0.92 -2.23
CA ILE A 132 -6.56 0.34 -3.08
C ILE A 132 -6.16 1.34 -4.18
N ARG A 133 -7.14 2.03 -4.79
CA ARG A 133 -6.89 3.05 -5.82
C ARG A 133 -6.03 4.19 -5.29
N LYS A 134 -6.34 4.69 -4.09
CA LYS A 134 -5.56 5.73 -3.42
C LYS A 134 -4.12 5.27 -3.16
N ASN A 135 -3.93 4.08 -2.60
CA ASN A 135 -2.59 3.54 -2.35
C ASN A 135 -1.79 3.30 -3.64
N TYR A 136 -2.44 2.84 -4.71
CA TYR A 136 -1.83 2.76 -6.03
C TYR A 136 -1.31 4.12 -6.53
N GLU A 137 -2.12 5.16 -6.39
CA GLU A 137 -1.71 6.51 -6.81
C GLU A 137 -0.54 7.04 -5.99
N ILE A 138 -0.55 6.81 -4.68
CA ILE A 138 0.57 7.14 -3.77
C ILE A 138 1.85 6.41 -4.20
N ALA A 139 1.77 5.10 -4.44
CA ALA A 139 2.90 4.30 -4.88
C ALA A 139 3.49 4.82 -6.21
N MET A 140 2.63 5.17 -7.16
CA MET A 140 3.04 5.74 -8.44
C MET A 140 3.71 7.11 -8.32
N LEU A 141 3.24 7.96 -7.39
CA LEU A 141 3.88 9.26 -7.11
C LEU A 141 5.26 9.09 -6.48
N LYS A 142 5.37 8.24 -5.44
CA LYS A 142 6.65 7.92 -4.78
C LYS A 142 7.68 7.36 -5.77
N GLU A 143 7.25 6.51 -6.70
CA GLU A 143 8.12 5.97 -7.75
C GLU A 143 8.57 7.06 -8.75
N LYS A 144 7.71 8.03 -9.07
CA LYS A 144 8.05 9.15 -9.94
C LYS A 144 9.10 10.06 -9.28
N GLU A 145 8.89 10.40 -8.01
CA GLU A 145 9.83 11.20 -7.21
C GLU A 145 11.21 10.53 -7.13
N LYS A 146 11.26 9.22 -6.86
CA LYS A 146 12.51 8.44 -6.86
C LYS A 146 13.25 8.52 -8.20
N LYS A 147 12.54 8.52 -9.33
CA LYS A 147 13.15 8.67 -10.66
C LYS A 147 13.67 10.08 -10.91
N GLU A 148 12.96 11.10 -10.45
CA GLU A 148 13.39 12.50 -10.59
C GLU A 148 14.62 12.81 -9.74
N GLN A 149 14.67 12.32 -8.50
CA GLN A 149 15.84 12.44 -7.63
C GLN A 149 17.09 11.79 -8.25
N LYS A 150 16.96 10.59 -8.82
CA LYS A 150 18.06 9.91 -9.52
C LYS A 150 18.57 10.70 -10.73
N LYS A 151 17.67 11.35 -11.48
CA LYS A 151 18.06 12.21 -12.62
C LYS A 151 18.81 13.47 -12.19
N GLN A 152 18.45 14.05 -11.05
CA GLN A 152 19.13 15.23 -10.51
C GLN A 152 20.52 14.88 -9.96
N GLN A 153 20.66 13.75 -9.26
CA GLN A 153 21.97 13.25 -8.80
C GLN A 153 22.91 12.90 -9.96
N GLY A 154 22.39 12.31 -11.04
CA GLY A 154 23.17 12.00 -12.24
C GLY A 154 23.68 13.23 -13.01
N LYS A 155 23.09 14.41 -12.81
CA LYS A 155 23.57 15.67 -13.42
C LYS A 155 24.64 16.39 -12.60
N SER A 156 24.84 16.04 -11.33
CA SER A 156 25.82 16.72 -10.46
C SER A 156 27.21 16.06 -10.45
N GLY A 157 27.40 14.94 -11.15
CA GLY A 157 28.66 14.21 -11.25
C GLY A 157 29.46 14.43 -12.54
N GLY A 158 29.04 15.36 -13.40
CA GLY A 158 29.70 15.67 -14.67
C GLY A 158 30.20 17.11 -14.70
N ASN A 159 31.21 17.43 -13.89
CA ASN A 159 32.08 18.57 -14.15
C ASN A 159 33.43 18.35 -13.44
N GLY A 160 34.37 17.80 -14.18
CA GLY A 160 35.77 17.65 -13.81
C GLY A 160 36.60 17.52 -15.08
N ASP A 161 37.22 18.63 -15.45
CA ASP A 161 38.36 18.80 -16.38
C ASP A 161 38.06 18.59 -17.89
N ASP A 162 38.47 19.43 -18.84
CA ASP A 162 39.66 20.30 -18.89
C ASP A 162 39.46 21.47 -19.90
N LYS A 163 40.21 22.55 -19.68
CA LYS A 163 40.30 23.80 -20.44
C LYS A 163 40.94 23.60 -21.81
N SER A 164 40.53 24.38 -22.82
CA SER A 164 41.44 25.34 -23.53
C SER A 164 40.76 26.17 -24.65
N LYS A 165 40.70 27.49 -24.39
CA LYS A 165 40.91 28.69 -25.25
C LYS A 165 40.59 28.67 -26.76
N ASP A 166 39.76 29.62 -27.19
CA ASP A 166 40.14 30.73 -28.10
C ASP A 166 39.05 31.84 -28.12
N PRO A 167 39.35 33.15 -27.95
CA PRO A 167 38.39 34.22 -28.14
C PRO A 167 38.57 34.88 -29.51
N ASN A 168 37.51 34.96 -30.33
CA ASN A 168 37.51 35.95 -31.39
C ASN A 168 36.16 36.62 -31.61
N GLN A 169 36.27 37.92 -31.83
CA GLN A 169 35.27 38.96 -31.91
C GLN A 169 34.42 38.88 -33.18
N GLY A 170 33.22 39.43 -33.09
CA GLY A 170 32.37 39.75 -34.23
C GLY A 170 31.15 40.53 -33.74
N GLU A 171 31.29 41.85 -33.73
CA GLU A 171 30.23 42.82 -33.45
C GLU A 171 29.06 42.66 -34.43
N ASP A 172 27.82 42.72 -33.95
CA ASP A 172 26.79 43.52 -34.64
C ASP A 172 25.72 44.03 -33.65
N LYS A 173 25.33 45.28 -33.88
CA LYS A 173 24.40 46.08 -33.06
C LYS A 173 22.98 45.92 -33.58
N GLY A 174 21.99 45.96 -32.69
CA GLY A 174 20.58 46.03 -33.09
C GLY A 174 19.60 46.14 -31.92
N ASP A 175 19.45 47.36 -31.42
CA ASP A 175 18.29 48.02 -30.81
C ASP A 175 17.30 47.31 -29.84
N GLN A 176 17.30 47.85 -28.61
CA GLN A 176 16.16 48.41 -27.85
C GLN A 176 14.84 47.62 -27.71
N ALA A 177 14.57 47.16 -26.47
CA ALA A 177 13.67 47.82 -25.49
C ALA A 177 12.69 46.89 -24.74
N LYS A 178 12.64 47.16 -23.42
CA LYS A 178 11.46 47.18 -22.52
C LYS A 178 10.93 45.89 -21.86
N THR A 179 11.29 45.81 -20.56
CA THR A 179 10.41 45.71 -19.37
C THR A 179 9.35 44.61 -19.26
N SER A 180 9.51 43.74 -18.25
CA SER A 180 8.62 43.56 -17.07
C SER A 180 9.03 42.23 -16.41
N GLY A 181 9.29 42.12 -15.11
CA GLY A 181 8.52 42.62 -13.98
C GLY A 181 7.75 41.48 -13.31
N GLY A 182 8.41 40.34 -13.01
CA GLY A 182 7.78 39.18 -12.37
C GLY A 182 7.68 39.36 -10.85
N LYS A 183 6.50 39.78 -10.37
CA LYS A 183 6.14 39.80 -8.95
C LYS A 183 6.02 38.37 -8.43
N GLY A 184 6.77 38.07 -7.37
CA GLY A 184 6.51 36.93 -6.49
C GLY A 184 5.26 37.19 -5.66
N GLN A 185 4.47 36.13 -5.45
CA GLN A 185 3.31 36.17 -4.57
C GLN A 185 3.46 35.10 -3.50
N GLN A 186 3.71 35.57 -2.28
CA GLN A 186 3.56 34.86 -1.02
C GLN A 186 2.10 34.45 -0.85
N ASN A 187 1.85 33.23 -0.36
CA ASN A 187 0.60 32.91 0.30
C ASN A 187 0.87 32.55 1.76
N LYS A 188 0.34 33.41 2.63
CA LYS A 188 0.15 33.25 4.07
C LYS A 188 -0.67 31.99 4.34
N GLY A 189 -0.26 31.24 5.36
CA GLY A 189 -1.12 30.28 6.03
C GLY A 189 -1.93 31.00 7.09
N ASP A 190 -3.20 30.63 7.19
CA ASP A 190 -4.02 30.86 8.36
C ASP A 190 -4.46 29.48 8.85
N ASP A 191 -4.02 29.18 10.08
CA ASP A 191 -4.27 27.99 10.87
C ASP A 191 -5.29 28.41 11.93
N GLU A 192 -6.47 27.80 11.95
CA GLU A 192 -7.38 27.91 13.10
C GLU A 192 -8.40 26.77 13.11
N GLY A 193 -8.55 26.13 14.28
CA GLY A 193 -9.67 25.24 14.60
C GLY A 193 -9.28 23.86 15.13
N LYS A 194 -8.87 23.79 16.40
CA LYS A 194 -8.97 22.55 17.19
C LYS A 194 -10.37 22.45 17.78
N ASP A 195 -11.01 21.29 17.60
CA ASP A 195 -11.94 20.74 18.59
C ASP A 195 -11.59 19.26 18.84
N PRO A 196 -11.70 18.76 20.09
CA PRO A 196 -11.06 17.53 20.52
C PRO A 196 -11.99 16.33 20.43
N ASN A 197 -11.39 15.16 20.17
CA ASN A 197 -11.91 13.81 20.33
C ASN A 197 -12.31 13.08 19.03
N GLU A 198 -11.31 12.62 18.28
CA GLU A 198 -11.43 11.39 17.49
C GLU A 198 -10.16 10.53 17.63
N ASN A 199 -10.35 9.35 18.21
CA ASN A 199 -9.37 8.28 18.29
C ASN A 199 -9.26 7.58 16.93
N SER A 200 -8.37 8.06 16.05
CA SER A 200 -8.09 7.43 14.76
C SER A 200 -6.62 7.58 14.34
N ASN A 201 -5.68 7.13 15.18
CA ASN A 201 -4.27 7.13 14.80
C ASN A 201 -3.79 5.76 14.29
N ALA A 202 -3.84 5.57 12.96
CA ALA A 202 -2.88 4.78 12.17
C ALA A 202 -3.10 4.95 10.65
N ASN A 203 -2.95 6.16 10.10
CA ASN A 203 -2.60 6.51 8.69
C ASN A 203 -3.02 7.96 8.38
N SER A 204 -2.43 8.95 9.06
CA SER A 204 -2.57 10.33 8.58
C SER A 204 -1.60 10.53 7.42
N MET A 205 -2.13 10.80 6.23
CA MET A 205 -1.31 11.05 5.04
C MET A 205 -0.54 12.37 5.20
N PRO A 206 0.73 12.45 4.73
CA PRO A 206 1.40 13.73 4.60
C PRO A 206 0.57 14.68 3.71
N LYS A 207 0.36 15.93 4.15
CA LYS A 207 -0.46 16.94 3.45
C LYS A 207 -0.08 17.13 1.99
N GLU A 208 1.19 16.96 1.66
CA GLU A 208 1.69 17.05 0.28
C GLU A 208 1.15 15.92 -0.61
N VAL A 209 1.08 14.70 -0.08
CA VAL A 209 0.52 13.54 -0.76
C VAL A 209 -0.98 13.68 -0.93
N GLU A 210 -1.66 14.23 0.08
CA GLU A 210 -3.08 14.55 0.01
C GLU A 210 -3.38 15.57 -1.11
N ASN A 211 -2.65 16.67 -1.15
CA ASN A 211 -2.78 17.69 -2.19
C ASN A 211 -2.46 17.14 -3.58
N ALA A 212 -1.46 16.27 -3.69
CA ALA A 212 -1.11 15.62 -4.96
C ALA A 212 -2.24 14.69 -5.45
N ILE A 213 -2.88 13.94 -4.54
CA ILE A 213 -4.04 13.10 -4.86
C ILE A 213 -5.23 13.97 -5.28
N LEU A 214 -5.57 15.01 -4.51
CA LEU A 214 -6.67 15.92 -4.84
C LEU A 214 -6.49 16.55 -6.22
N ASN A 215 -5.28 17.02 -6.52
CA ASN A 215 -4.96 17.58 -7.84
C ASN A 215 -5.07 16.53 -8.95
N ARG A 216 -4.62 15.29 -8.70
CA ARG A 216 -4.70 14.20 -9.68
C ARG A 216 -6.14 13.76 -9.93
N VAL A 217 -6.94 13.59 -8.88
CA VAL A 217 -8.37 13.22 -8.96
C VAL A 217 -9.11 14.32 -9.72
N GLY A 218 -8.97 15.57 -9.32
CA GLY A 218 -9.61 16.71 -10.00
C GLY A 218 -9.22 16.80 -11.48
N ASN A 219 -7.94 16.55 -11.82
CA ASN A 219 -7.51 16.52 -13.22
C ASN A 219 -8.11 15.34 -14.00
N LYS A 220 -8.21 14.16 -13.39
CA LYS A 220 -8.77 12.96 -14.03
C LYS A 220 -10.29 13.08 -14.22
N GLU A 221 -10.99 13.69 -13.27
CA GLU A 221 -12.40 14.04 -13.38
C GLU A 221 -12.63 15.06 -14.50
N ARG A 222 -11.83 16.13 -14.57
CA ARG A 222 -11.87 17.10 -15.69
C ARG A 222 -11.65 16.42 -17.04
N GLU A 223 -10.65 15.55 -17.14
CA GLU A 223 -10.36 14.83 -18.39
C GLU A 223 -11.46 13.83 -18.76
N THR A 224 -12.10 13.20 -17.77
CA THR A 224 -13.24 12.30 -17.98
C THR A 224 -14.47 13.10 -18.41
N ALA A 225 -14.76 14.22 -17.76
CA ALA A 225 -15.83 15.13 -18.13
C ALA A 225 -15.62 15.69 -19.54
N LYS A 226 -14.40 16.13 -19.89
CA LYS A 226 -14.04 16.53 -21.26
C LYS A 226 -14.29 15.41 -22.27
N ARG A 227 -13.94 14.16 -21.95
CA ARG A 227 -14.19 13.02 -22.85
C ARG A 227 -15.67 12.70 -23.01
N ILE A 228 -16.48 12.81 -21.95
CA ILE A 228 -17.93 12.61 -22.00
C ILE A 228 -18.58 13.73 -22.82
N LEU A 229 -18.22 14.98 -22.56
CA LEU A 229 -18.69 16.14 -23.31
C LEU A 229 -18.27 16.07 -24.79
N ASN A 230 -17.03 15.66 -25.08
CA ASN A 230 -16.53 15.48 -26.45
C ASN A 230 -17.08 14.22 -27.15
N LYS A 231 -17.56 13.21 -26.40
CA LYS A 231 -18.30 12.07 -26.95
C LYS A 231 -19.73 12.45 -27.33
N ASN A 232 -20.35 13.37 -26.58
CA ASN A 232 -21.71 13.83 -26.84
C ASN A 232 -21.80 14.88 -27.97
N SER A 233 -20.68 15.44 -28.44
CA SER A 233 -20.64 16.36 -29.58
C SER A 233 -20.84 15.72 -30.96
N TYR A 234 -21.05 14.39 -31.04
CA TYR A 234 -21.47 13.69 -32.27
C TYR A 234 -22.92 13.19 -32.23
N SER A 235 -23.75 13.73 -31.34
CA SER A 235 -25.19 13.51 -31.39
C SER A 235 -25.89 14.84 -31.16
N THR A 236 -26.20 15.51 -32.27
CA THR A 236 -27.15 16.63 -32.27
C THR A 236 -28.46 16.16 -31.65
N PRO A 237 -28.96 16.80 -30.58
CA PRO A 237 -30.32 16.54 -30.14
C PRO A 237 -31.28 17.12 -31.19
N GLU A 238 -32.08 16.27 -31.83
CA GLU A 238 -33.29 16.71 -32.52
C GLU A 238 -34.21 17.36 -31.48
N SER A 239 -34.52 18.63 -31.70
CA SER A 239 -35.52 19.36 -30.92
C SER A 239 -36.90 18.83 -31.28
N ASN A 240 -37.55 18.15 -30.35
CA ASN A 240 -38.99 17.88 -30.44
C ASN A 240 -39.76 19.16 -30.11
N GLU A 241 -39.84 20.10 -31.06
CA GLU A 241 -40.87 21.13 -31.03
C GLU A 241 -42.22 20.46 -31.31
N LYS A 242 -43.14 20.53 -30.33
CA LYS A 242 -44.56 20.28 -30.55
C LYS A 242 -45.18 21.61 -30.93
N ASP A 243 -45.68 21.68 -32.16
CA ASP A 243 -46.64 22.71 -32.60
C ASP A 243 -47.94 22.58 -31.80
N TRP A 244 -48.11 23.45 -30.80
CA TRP A 244 -49.35 24.14 -30.44
C TRP A 244 -49.12 25.16 -29.32
#